data_AF-A0AAV1E849-F1
#
_entry.id   AF-A0AAV1E849-F1
#
_cell.length_a   1.000
_cell.length_b   1.000
_cell.length_c   1.000
_cell.angle_alpha   90.00
_cell.angle_beta   90.00
_cell.angle_gamma   90.00
#
_symmetry.space_group_name_H-M   'P 1'
#
loop_
_entity.id
_entity.type
_entity.pdbx_description
1 polymer ?
#
loop_
_entity_poly.entity_id
_entity_poly.type
_entity_poly.pdbx_seq_one_letter_code
_entity_poly.pdbx_strand_id
1 'polypeptide(L)'
;MIEFLLLLLAIGIPWSSNAQVNEINNPPQPSNIIILAGQSNMAGRGGVVDGVWDGIVPPECQPNPSILRLSANLTWEEAKEPLHKDIDVNKTNGVGPGMSFANYVLSRYPGLGCIGLVPCAIGGTNISQWERGTFLYNQLINRANAAVKGGGSIRAILWYQGESDTIVYEDSISYKKNLKRFLSHVRADLGSPLLPVIQVALASGEGPFIDIVRQAQLGIKRPNVRCVDAKGLKVQPPDDLHLTTQSQVKLGQMLADAFFQFLPHPLPIDISNNILMALIEVLLLLLAMANPLQANAPQPSNMFILAGQSNMAGRGGVLQGVWDGIVPPKCQLHPSIFRLNAKLAWEPAKEPIHKDIDVTKTNGIGPGMAFANTVLHRDPGFGTIGLVPCTVGDEMDAKSYKTNLKRFFTDVRKDLRLPLIPIIQLPKKPAAQASETITGPVQLRKKAWKQKQLPVDQAQQQGLKQHHCARKTVDHASVEVVASRQDTQRVHSSDLLNGWGAHSDCKAAEIDQEQKGWNHAGPEKTSQPK
;
A
#
# COMPACT_ATOMS: atom_id res chain seq x y z
N MET A 1 54.69 -14.27 12.40
CA MET A 1 53.28 -13.87 12.14
C MET A 1 52.30 -14.98 12.51
N ILE A 2 52.51 -16.23 12.09
CA ILE A 2 51.64 -17.38 12.46
C ILE A 2 51.63 -17.65 13.98
N GLU A 3 52.78 -17.56 14.66
CA GLU A 3 52.88 -17.78 16.11
C GLU A 3 52.11 -16.76 16.97
N PHE A 4 51.89 -15.55 16.46
CA PHE A 4 51.10 -14.52 17.16
C PHE A 4 49.59 -14.78 17.05
N LEU A 5 49.15 -15.57 16.05
CA LEU A 5 47.76 -15.92 15.82
C LEU A 5 47.29 -17.05 16.74
N LEU A 6 48.19 -17.97 17.12
CA LEU A 6 47.90 -19.08 18.03
C LEU A 6 47.68 -18.62 19.48
N LEU A 7 48.28 -17.50 19.90
CA LEU A 7 48.16 -16.99 21.27
C LEU A 7 46.74 -16.43 21.57
N LEU A 8 46.03 -15.93 20.55
CA LEU A 8 44.68 -15.38 20.68
C LEU A 8 43.59 -16.47 20.78
N LEU A 9 43.89 -17.71 20.38
CA LEU A 9 42.99 -18.86 20.55
C LEU A 9 43.07 -19.49 21.95
N ALA A 10 44.05 -19.10 22.77
CA ALA A 10 44.28 -19.67 24.10
C ALA A 10 43.60 -18.90 25.26
N ILE A 11 43.11 -17.69 25.03
CA ILE A 11 42.43 -16.89 26.05
C ILE A 11 40.93 -17.18 26.01
N GLY A 12 40.53 -18.25 26.69
CA GLY A 12 39.13 -18.68 26.78
C GLY A 12 38.25 -17.63 27.46
N ILE A 13 37.47 -16.89 26.67
CA ILE A 13 36.28 -16.18 27.17
C ILE A 13 35.17 -17.23 27.30
N PRO A 14 34.64 -17.51 28.50
CA PRO A 14 33.54 -18.45 28.65
C PRO A 14 32.31 -17.89 27.94
N TRP A 15 31.89 -18.54 26.85
CA TRP A 15 30.55 -18.35 26.33
C TRP A 15 29.57 -18.88 27.38
N SER A 16 28.92 -17.95 28.09
CA SER A 16 27.84 -18.23 29.04
C SER A 16 26.59 -18.69 28.28
N SER A 17 26.67 -19.88 27.70
CA SER A 17 25.55 -20.62 27.15
C SER A 17 24.72 -21.17 28.31
N ASN A 18 23.75 -20.37 28.77
CA ASN A 18 22.48 -20.83 29.35
C ASN A 18 21.57 -19.64 29.68
N ALA A 19 21.12 -18.94 28.65
CA ALA A 19 19.77 -18.39 28.68
C ALA A 19 18.83 -19.46 28.12
N GLN A 20 18.40 -20.40 28.97
CA GLN A 20 17.22 -21.20 28.68
C GLN A 20 16.02 -20.25 28.71
N VAL A 21 15.73 -19.64 27.56
CA VAL A 21 14.38 -19.14 27.30
C VAL A 21 13.50 -20.37 27.28
N ASN A 22 12.67 -20.52 28.31
CA ASN A 22 11.60 -21.50 28.30
C ASN A 22 10.67 -21.11 27.15
N GLU A 23 10.83 -21.74 25.99
CA GLU A 23 9.80 -21.72 24.95
C GLU A 23 8.55 -22.37 25.55
N ILE A 24 7.62 -21.51 25.94
CA ILE A 24 6.23 -21.89 26.14
C ILE A 24 5.80 -22.51 24.81
N ASN A 25 5.40 -23.78 24.80
CA ASN A 25 5.05 -24.58 23.63
C ASN A 25 3.85 -23.98 22.86
N ASN A 26 4.05 -22.85 22.20
CA ASN A 26 3.11 -22.25 21.28
C ASN A 26 3.18 -23.05 19.98
N PRO A 27 2.04 -23.51 19.43
CA PRO A 27 2.04 -24.19 18.15
C PRO A 27 2.64 -23.26 17.08
N PRO A 28 3.43 -23.78 16.12
CA PRO A 28 4.13 -22.96 15.14
C PRO A 28 3.14 -22.03 14.43
N GLN A 29 3.50 -20.75 14.34
CA GLN A 29 2.67 -19.72 13.70
C GLN A 29 3.25 -19.38 12.32
N PRO A 30 2.42 -19.35 11.26
CA PRO A 30 2.92 -19.02 9.93
C PRO A 30 3.13 -17.52 9.76
N SER A 31 4.33 -17.13 9.32
CA SER A 31 4.65 -15.73 9.00
C SER A 31 4.04 -15.28 7.66
N ASN A 32 3.73 -16.21 6.75
CA ASN A 32 3.26 -15.91 5.40
C ASN A 32 1.93 -16.62 5.11
N ILE A 33 0.85 -15.87 5.09
CA ILE A 33 -0.52 -16.40 4.98
C ILE A 33 -1.00 -16.33 3.53
N ILE A 34 -1.60 -17.41 3.04
CA ILE A 34 -2.14 -17.56 1.69
C ILE A 34 -3.60 -18.00 1.80
N ILE A 35 -4.51 -17.19 1.29
CA ILE A 35 -5.94 -17.52 1.27
C ILE A 35 -6.26 -18.36 0.04
N LEU A 36 -6.94 -19.49 0.23
CA LEU A 36 -7.39 -20.38 -0.83
C LEU A 36 -8.92 -20.27 -0.95
N ALA A 37 -9.41 -19.58 -1.98
CA ALA A 37 -10.84 -19.25 -2.10
C ALA A 37 -11.39 -19.53 -3.51
N GLY A 38 -12.70 -19.74 -3.59
CA GLY A 38 -13.41 -20.06 -4.83
C GLY A 38 -14.27 -21.31 -4.69
N GLN A 39 -14.35 -22.15 -5.72
CA GLN A 39 -15.21 -23.34 -5.73
C GLN A 39 -14.46 -24.68 -5.69
N SER A 40 -15.10 -25.76 -6.10
CA SER A 40 -14.63 -27.15 -6.02
C SER A 40 -13.22 -27.37 -6.58
N ASN A 41 -12.83 -26.71 -7.68
CA ASN A 41 -11.48 -26.81 -8.22
C ASN A 41 -10.40 -26.09 -7.39
N MET A 42 -10.75 -25.13 -6.51
CA MET A 42 -9.86 -24.66 -5.43
C MET A 42 -9.96 -25.56 -4.19
N ALA A 43 -11.16 -26.02 -3.84
CA ALA A 43 -11.40 -26.84 -2.66
C ALA A 43 -10.60 -28.16 -2.69
N GLY A 44 -10.57 -28.77 -3.88
CA GLY A 44 -9.84 -30.00 -4.18
C GLY A 44 -10.80 -31.13 -4.54
N ARG A 45 -10.61 -31.70 -5.73
CA ARG A 45 -11.38 -32.83 -6.28
C ARG A 45 -10.53 -33.84 -7.03
N GLY A 46 -9.22 -33.61 -7.15
CA GLY A 46 -8.32 -34.55 -7.81
C GLY A 46 -8.35 -35.90 -7.09
N GLY A 47 -8.69 -36.95 -7.83
CA GLY A 47 -8.78 -38.31 -7.32
C GLY A 47 -10.15 -38.66 -6.73
N VAL A 48 -11.15 -37.77 -6.85
CA VAL A 48 -12.53 -38.06 -6.41
C VAL A 48 -13.32 -38.64 -7.58
N VAL A 49 -13.83 -39.87 -7.43
CA VAL A 49 -14.75 -40.53 -8.36
C VAL A 49 -15.97 -40.99 -7.59
N ASP A 50 -17.18 -40.75 -8.10
CA ASP A 50 -18.46 -41.16 -7.49
C ASP A 50 -18.60 -40.78 -5.99
N GLY A 51 -18.00 -39.65 -5.61
CA GLY A 51 -18.01 -39.16 -4.22
C GLY A 51 -17.00 -39.82 -3.29
N VAL A 52 -16.07 -40.64 -3.79
CA VAL A 52 -14.99 -41.29 -3.02
C VAL A 52 -13.64 -40.75 -3.48
N TRP A 53 -12.78 -40.32 -2.54
CA TRP A 53 -11.40 -39.94 -2.84
C TRP A 53 -10.48 -41.17 -2.81
N ASP A 54 -9.61 -41.30 -3.81
CA ASP A 54 -8.62 -42.37 -3.93
C ASP A 54 -7.54 -42.39 -2.83
N GLY A 55 -7.38 -41.29 -2.09
CA GLY A 55 -6.37 -41.14 -1.05
C GLY A 55 -4.94 -40.95 -1.58
N ILE A 56 -4.77 -40.78 -2.89
CA ILE A 56 -3.45 -40.68 -3.53
C ILE A 56 -2.93 -39.24 -3.44
N VAL A 57 -1.88 -39.05 -2.65
CA VAL A 57 -1.17 -37.76 -2.49
C VAL A 57 0.15 -37.78 -3.28
N PRO A 58 0.30 -36.98 -4.35
CA PRO A 58 1.55 -36.88 -5.11
C PRO A 58 2.73 -36.39 -4.26
N PRO A 59 3.99 -36.67 -4.65
CA PRO A 59 5.18 -36.16 -3.97
C PRO A 59 5.17 -34.63 -3.76
N GLU A 60 4.68 -33.87 -4.74
CA GLU A 60 4.58 -32.42 -4.69
C GLU A 60 3.55 -31.90 -3.67
N CYS A 61 2.60 -32.75 -3.25
CA CYS A 61 1.55 -32.42 -2.29
C CYS A 61 1.81 -33.00 -0.88
N GLN A 62 2.99 -33.58 -0.63
CA GLN A 62 3.30 -34.18 0.67
C GLN A 62 3.33 -33.15 1.81
N PRO A 63 2.99 -33.56 3.04
CA PRO A 63 3.06 -32.68 4.22
C PRO A 63 4.48 -32.16 4.47
N ASN A 64 4.56 -30.97 5.06
CA ASN A 64 5.82 -30.32 5.39
C ASN A 64 5.63 -29.52 6.68
N PRO A 65 6.48 -29.67 7.72
CA PRO A 65 6.36 -28.92 8.97
C PRO A 65 6.38 -27.39 8.83
N SER A 66 6.90 -26.87 7.71
CA SER A 66 6.88 -25.43 7.37
C SER A 66 5.62 -24.98 6.61
N ILE A 67 4.65 -25.87 6.39
CA ILE A 67 3.37 -25.58 5.74
C ILE A 67 2.24 -25.96 6.69
N LEU A 68 1.52 -24.95 7.14
CA LEU A 68 0.41 -25.07 8.08
C LEU A 68 -0.92 -24.78 7.40
N ARG A 69 -2.01 -25.31 7.97
CA ARG A 69 -3.38 -25.13 7.52
C ARG A 69 -4.22 -24.58 8.66
N LEU A 70 -5.06 -23.59 8.40
CA LEU A 70 -6.03 -23.12 9.39
C LEU A 70 -7.27 -24.02 9.35
N SER A 71 -7.51 -24.77 10.43
CA SER A 71 -8.66 -25.66 10.57
C SER A 71 -10.00 -24.90 10.61
N ALA A 72 -11.12 -25.62 10.53
CA ALA A 72 -12.45 -25.06 10.79
C ALA A 72 -12.55 -24.40 12.18
N ASN A 73 -11.86 -24.97 13.17
CA ASN A 73 -11.79 -24.49 14.55
C ASN A 73 -10.84 -23.29 14.74
N LEU A 74 -10.32 -22.71 13.65
CA LEU A 74 -9.39 -21.57 13.65
C LEU A 74 -8.05 -21.85 14.36
N THR A 75 -7.63 -23.12 14.38
CA THR A 75 -6.31 -23.56 14.86
C THR A 75 -5.37 -23.83 13.71
N TRP A 76 -4.07 -23.56 13.89
CA TRP A 76 -3.05 -23.97 12.93
C TRP A 76 -2.65 -25.43 13.19
N GLU A 77 -2.66 -26.24 12.14
CA GLU A 77 -2.20 -27.63 12.12
C GLU A 77 -1.25 -27.86 10.94
N GLU A 78 -0.49 -28.96 10.93
CA GLU A 78 0.31 -29.35 9.77
C GLU A 78 -0.59 -29.56 8.54
N ALA A 79 -0.24 -28.95 7.40
CA ALA A 79 -1.07 -29.01 6.21
C ALA A 79 -0.99 -30.38 5.53
N LYS A 80 -2.16 -30.99 5.29
CA LYS A 80 -2.34 -32.28 4.60
C LYS A 80 -3.57 -32.21 3.70
N GLU A 81 -3.51 -32.82 2.53
CA GLU A 81 -4.71 -32.99 1.70
C GLU A 81 -5.71 -33.95 2.38
N PRO A 82 -7.03 -33.78 2.16
CA PRO A 82 -7.67 -32.70 1.43
C PRO A 82 -7.75 -31.41 2.27
N LEU A 83 -7.21 -30.30 1.75
CA LEU A 83 -7.10 -29.05 2.53
C LEU A 83 -8.45 -28.45 2.98
N HIS A 84 -9.55 -28.74 2.26
CA HIS A 84 -10.89 -28.21 2.55
C HIS A 84 -11.83 -29.23 3.24
N LYS A 85 -11.32 -30.37 3.73
CA LYS A 85 -12.14 -31.48 4.31
C LYS A 85 -13.12 -31.06 5.42
N ASP A 86 -12.78 -30.05 6.22
CA ASP A 86 -13.58 -29.50 7.32
C ASP A 86 -14.19 -28.12 6.98
N ILE A 87 -14.02 -27.66 5.74
CA ILE A 87 -14.50 -26.36 5.24
C ILE A 87 -15.65 -26.58 4.25
N ASP A 88 -15.41 -27.36 3.19
CA ASP A 88 -16.38 -27.74 2.17
C ASP A 88 -17.06 -29.07 2.55
N VAL A 89 -17.65 -29.10 3.75
CA VAL A 89 -18.10 -30.32 4.45
C VAL A 89 -19.23 -31.09 3.76
N ASN A 90 -19.95 -30.45 2.84
CA ASN A 90 -21.09 -31.04 2.12
C ASN A 90 -20.65 -31.82 0.86
N LYS A 91 -19.35 -31.93 0.60
CA LYS A 91 -18.77 -32.58 -0.58
C LYS A 91 -17.53 -33.37 -0.20
N THR A 92 -17.28 -34.48 -0.89
CA THR A 92 -15.99 -35.17 -0.79
C THR A 92 -14.91 -34.30 -1.42
N ASN A 93 -13.85 -34.04 -0.66
CA ASN A 93 -12.69 -33.27 -1.10
C ASN A 93 -11.55 -34.25 -1.43
N GLY A 94 -10.82 -33.95 -2.49
CA GLY A 94 -9.58 -34.63 -2.86
C GLY A 94 -8.43 -33.63 -2.97
N VAL A 95 -7.43 -33.92 -3.81
CA VAL A 95 -6.28 -33.01 -3.99
C VAL A 95 -6.73 -31.70 -4.64
N GLY A 96 -6.29 -30.57 -4.06
CA GLY A 96 -6.38 -29.22 -4.63
C GLY A 96 -5.00 -28.67 -5.02
N PRO A 97 -4.91 -27.40 -5.43
CA PRO A 97 -3.64 -26.81 -5.86
C PRO A 97 -2.78 -26.33 -4.68
N GLY A 98 -3.32 -26.29 -3.46
CA GLY A 98 -2.74 -25.60 -2.31
C GLY A 98 -1.43 -26.20 -1.78
N MET A 99 -1.35 -27.53 -1.62
CA MET A 99 -0.12 -28.17 -1.15
C MET A 99 1.01 -28.07 -2.19
N SER A 100 0.71 -28.33 -3.46
CA SER A 100 1.70 -28.21 -4.55
C SER A 100 2.20 -26.77 -4.70
N PHE A 101 1.31 -25.77 -4.61
CA PHE A 101 1.68 -24.35 -4.54
C PHE A 101 2.68 -24.10 -3.40
N ALA A 102 2.35 -24.50 -2.18
CA ALA A 102 3.15 -24.15 -1.01
C ALA A 102 4.51 -24.86 -0.99
N ASN A 103 4.57 -26.16 -1.34
CA ASN A 103 5.83 -26.90 -1.47
C ASN A 103 6.72 -26.31 -2.57
N TYR A 104 6.17 -25.95 -3.74
CA TYR A 104 6.94 -25.36 -4.83
C TYR A 104 7.42 -23.93 -4.52
N VAL A 105 6.64 -23.15 -3.75
CA VAL A 105 7.09 -21.86 -3.19
C VAL A 105 8.28 -22.07 -2.25
N LEU A 106 8.19 -23.00 -1.28
CA LEU A 106 9.29 -23.25 -0.35
C LEU A 106 10.54 -23.86 -1.01
N SER A 107 10.40 -24.72 -2.03
CA SER A 107 11.56 -25.28 -2.72
C SER A 107 12.33 -24.26 -3.56
N ARG A 108 11.63 -23.26 -4.12
CA ARG A 108 12.24 -22.19 -4.93
C ARG A 108 12.67 -20.98 -4.10
N TYR A 109 12.01 -20.72 -2.98
CA TYR A 109 12.28 -19.58 -2.11
C TYR A 109 12.22 -19.97 -0.62
N PRO A 110 13.16 -20.81 -0.11
CA PRO A 110 13.14 -21.28 1.28
C PRO A 110 13.16 -20.16 2.32
N GLY A 111 13.82 -19.04 1.98
CA GLY A 111 13.89 -17.83 2.80
C GLY A 111 12.55 -17.11 3.03
N LEU A 112 11.43 -17.59 2.46
CA LEU A 112 10.11 -17.13 2.84
C LEU A 112 9.80 -17.46 4.31
N GLY A 113 10.24 -18.62 4.79
CA GLY A 113 9.81 -19.19 6.07
C GLY A 113 8.37 -19.74 6.02
N CYS A 114 7.82 -20.06 7.20
CA CYS A 114 6.58 -20.83 7.33
C CYS A 114 5.40 -20.23 6.54
N ILE A 115 4.71 -21.08 5.77
CA ILE A 115 3.50 -20.76 5.00
C ILE A 115 2.26 -21.23 5.77
N GLY A 116 1.23 -20.39 5.83
CA GLY A 116 -0.07 -20.70 6.41
C GLY A 116 -1.17 -20.66 5.35
N LEU A 117 -1.73 -21.82 5.02
CA LEU A 117 -2.84 -21.97 4.09
C LEU A 117 -4.16 -21.75 4.83
N VAL A 118 -5.00 -20.83 4.31
CA VAL A 118 -6.33 -20.53 4.85
C VAL A 118 -7.37 -21.02 3.84
N PRO A 119 -7.81 -22.30 3.96
CA PRO A 119 -8.84 -22.86 3.08
C PRO A 119 -10.19 -22.19 3.34
N CYS A 120 -10.83 -21.70 2.29
CA CYS A 120 -12.12 -21.00 2.32
C CYS A 120 -13.07 -21.40 1.19
N ALA A 121 -12.61 -22.16 0.17
CA ALA A 121 -13.42 -22.51 -0.99
C ALA A 121 -14.57 -23.48 -0.66
N ILE A 122 -15.69 -23.37 -1.38
CA ILE A 122 -16.91 -24.17 -1.21
C ILE A 122 -17.46 -24.60 -2.58
N GLY A 123 -17.77 -25.87 -2.77
CA GLY A 123 -18.16 -26.41 -4.08
C GLY A 123 -19.52 -25.92 -4.59
N GLY A 124 -19.62 -25.69 -5.92
CA GLY A 124 -20.88 -25.37 -6.60
C GLY A 124 -21.46 -23.99 -6.28
N THR A 125 -20.61 -22.98 -6.12
CA THR A 125 -21.04 -21.62 -5.74
C THR A 125 -20.83 -20.61 -6.89
N ASN A 126 -21.88 -19.85 -7.21
CA ASN A 126 -21.82 -18.69 -8.10
C ASN A 126 -21.13 -17.49 -7.42
N ILE A 127 -20.56 -16.57 -8.20
CA ILE A 127 -19.85 -15.40 -7.65
C ILE A 127 -20.77 -14.44 -6.90
N SER A 128 -22.09 -14.47 -7.16
CA SER A 128 -23.11 -13.75 -6.39
C SER A 128 -23.17 -14.18 -4.92
N GLN A 129 -22.86 -15.45 -4.63
CA GLN A 129 -22.77 -15.97 -3.25
C GLN A 129 -21.49 -15.51 -2.54
N TRP A 130 -20.54 -14.89 -3.25
CA TRP A 130 -19.30 -14.29 -2.72
C TRP A 130 -19.38 -12.77 -2.57
N GLU A 131 -20.57 -12.17 -2.64
CA GLU A 131 -20.73 -10.73 -2.44
C GLU A 131 -20.54 -10.29 -0.98
N ARG A 132 -20.13 -9.03 -0.79
CA ARG A 132 -19.84 -8.50 0.55
C ARG A 132 -21.10 -8.54 1.43
N GLY A 133 -21.00 -9.22 2.56
CA GLY A 133 -22.10 -9.44 3.49
C GLY A 133 -22.78 -10.81 3.36
N THR A 134 -22.52 -11.58 2.30
CA THR A 134 -22.98 -12.98 2.21
C THR A 134 -22.23 -13.88 3.18
N PHE A 135 -22.78 -15.08 3.44
CA PHE A 135 -22.15 -16.05 4.33
C PHE A 135 -20.72 -16.43 3.90
N LEU A 136 -20.50 -16.81 2.63
CA LEU A 136 -19.18 -17.21 2.13
C LEU A 136 -18.15 -16.09 2.24
N TYR A 137 -18.53 -14.88 1.88
CA TYR A 137 -17.68 -13.70 2.01
C TYR A 137 -17.29 -13.43 3.47
N ASN A 138 -18.27 -13.44 4.36
CA ASN A 138 -18.03 -13.18 5.79
C ASN A 138 -17.15 -14.29 6.41
N GLN A 139 -17.32 -15.56 5.99
CA GLN A 139 -16.44 -16.66 6.41
C GLN A 139 -15.00 -16.45 5.92
N LEU A 140 -14.78 -16.04 4.67
CA LEU A 140 -13.45 -15.72 4.15
C LEU A 140 -12.78 -14.62 4.97
N ILE A 141 -13.48 -13.51 5.24
CA ILE A 141 -12.95 -12.40 6.03
C ILE A 141 -12.69 -12.81 7.49
N ASN A 142 -13.60 -13.56 8.12
CA ASN A 142 -13.42 -14.06 9.49
C ASN A 142 -12.19 -14.99 9.62
N ARG A 143 -12.01 -15.91 8.66
CA ARG A 143 -10.88 -16.84 8.64
C ARG A 143 -9.56 -16.13 8.35
N ALA A 144 -9.55 -15.16 7.43
CA ALA A 144 -8.39 -14.30 7.19
C ALA A 144 -8.00 -13.48 8.43
N ASN A 145 -8.98 -12.87 9.11
CA ASN A 145 -8.76 -12.12 10.35
C ASN A 145 -8.32 -13.01 11.53
N ALA A 146 -8.74 -14.29 11.55
CA ALA A 146 -8.24 -15.25 12.52
C ALA A 146 -6.79 -15.66 12.23
N ALA A 147 -6.44 -15.90 10.96
CA ALA A 147 -5.12 -16.31 10.53
C ALA A 147 -4.01 -15.33 10.96
N VAL A 148 -4.26 -14.02 10.85
CA VAL A 148 -3.27 -12.97 11.19
C VAL A 148 -3.09 -12.73 12.69
N LYS A 149 -3.90 -13.33 13.58
CA LYS A 149 -3.79 -13.14 15.04
C LYS A 149 -2.44 -13.56 15.61
N GLY A 150 -1.75 -14.51 14.97
CA GLY A 150 -0.41 -14.96 15.33
C GLY A 150 0.73 -14.05 14.83
N GLY A 151 0.43 -12.87 14.27
CA GLY A 151 1.43 -11.95 13.70
C GLY A 151 1.83 -12.22 12.24
N GLY A 152 1.25 -13.26 11.62
CA GLY A 152 1.47 -13.57 10.20
C GLY A 152 0.88 -12.53 9.25
N SER A 153 1.50 -12.36 8.08
CA SER A 153 1.06 -11.42 7.04
C SER A 153 0.41 -12.13 5.85
N ILE A 154 -0.77 -11.68 5.42
CA ILE A 154 -1.43 -12.19 4.20
C ILE A 154 -0.64 -11.75 2.97
N ARG A 155 -0.03 -12.71 2.27
CA ARG A 155 0.81 -12.49 1.09
C ARG A 155 0.04 -12.55 -0.23
N ALA A 156 -0.98 -13.40 -0.33
CA ALA A 156 -1.80 -13.52 -1.52
C ALA A 156 -3.18 -14.14 -1.25
N ILE A 157 -4.11 -13.91 -2.18
CA ILE A 157 -5.32 -14.71 -2.37
C ILE A 157 -5.15 -15.51 -3.67
N LEU A 158 -5.30 -16.84 -3.59
CA LEU A 158 -5.49 -17.71 -4.74
C LEU A 158 -6.99 -17.89 -4.94
N TRP A 159 -7.49 -17.56 -6.14
CA TRP A 159 -8.90 -17.55 -6.48
C TRP A 159 -9.18 -18.44 -7.70
N TYR A 160 -9.92 -19.54 -7.52
CA TYR A 160 -10.38 -20.35 -8.64
C TYR A 160 -11.87 -20.65 -8.48
N GLN A 161 -12.67 -19.94 -9.28
CA GLN A 161 -14.12 -20.00 -9.30
C GLN A 161 -14.62 -19.48 -10.64
N GLY A 162 -15.81 -19.91 -11.03
CA GLY A 162 -16.60 -19.35 -12.12
C GLY A 162 -17.32 -20.41 -12.95
N GLU A 163 -17.05 -21.70 -12.71
CA GLU A 163 -17.65 -22.81 -13.45
C GLU A 163 -19.18 -22.82 -13.32
N SER A 164 -19.71 -22.50 -12.14
CA SER A 164 -21.17 -22.40 -11.92
C SER A 164 -21.79 -21.19 -12.65
N ASP A 165 -21.07 -20.07 -12.75
CA ASP A 165 -21.49 -18.86 -13.49
C ASP A 165 -21.49 -19.06 -15.03
N THR A 166 -21.09 -20.24 -15.53
CA THR A 166 -21.19 -20.61 -16.96
C THR A 166 -22.54 -21.20 -17.36
N ILE A 167 -23.43 -21.49 -16.39
CA ILE A 167 -24.76 -22.08 -16.62
C ILE A 167 -25.73 -21.05 -17.20
N VAL A 168 -25.78 -19.85 -16.62
CA VAL A 168 -26.77 -18.80 -16.94
C VAL A 168 -26.08 -17.66 -17.70
N TYR A 169 -26.68 -17.20 -18.80
CA TYR A 169 -26.09 -16.18 -19.66
C TYR A 169 -25.89 -14.86 -18.90
N GLU A 170 -26.89 -14.44 -18.13
CA GLU A 170 -26.93 -13.21 -17.34
C GLU A 170 -25.82 -13.17 -16.26
N ASP A 171 -25.52 -14.31 -15.63
CA ASP A 171 -24.43 -14.46 -14.68
C ASP A 171 -23.07 -14.37 -15.38
N SER A 172 -22.92 -15.08 -16.52
CA SER A 172 -21.68 -15.10 -17.29
C SER A 172 -21.24 -13.71 -17.78
N ILE A 173 -22.18 -12.88 -18.28
CA ILE A 173 -21.89 -11.50 -18.72
C ILE A 173 -21.66 -10.56 -17.52
N SER A 174 -22.27 -10.85 -16.37
CA SER A 174 -22.09 -10.09 -15.13
C SER A 174 -20.80 -10.43 -14.40
N TYR A 175 -20.22 -11.61 -14.64
CA TYR A 175 -19.06 -12.16 -13.93
C TYR A 175 -17.91 -11.16 -13.78
N LYS A 176 -17.52 -10.46 -14.86
CA LYS A 176 -16.42 -9.48 -14.86
C LYS A 176 -16.64 -8.32 -13.88
N LYS A 177 -17.89 -7.88 -13.72
CA LYS A 177 -18.29 -6.80 -12.80
C LYS A 177 -18.29 -7.32 -11.37
N ASN A 178 -18.87 -8.50 -11.15
CA ASN A 178 -19.00 -9.12 -9.83
C ASN A 178 -17.62 -9.48 -9.26
N LEU A 179 -16.72 -10.06 -10.06
CA LEU A 179 -15.33 -10.34 -9.67
C LEU A 179 -14.57 -9.07 -9.31
N LYS A 180 -14.66 -8.00 -10.12
CA LYS A 180 -14.05 -6.71 -9.77
C LYS A 180 -14.60 -6.15 -8.46
N ARG A 181 -15.89 -6.35 -8.16
CA ARG A 181 -16.52 -5.93 -6.90
C ARG A 181 -15.97 -6.75 -5.73
N PHE A 182 -16.02 -8.09 -5.81
CA PHE A 182 -15.44 -9.02 -4.83
C PHE A 182 -13.98 -8.65 -4.47
N LEU A 183 -13.10 -8.58 -5.47
CA LEU A 183 -11.68 -8.23 -5.24
C LEU A 183 -11.46 -6.82 -4.66
N SER A 184 -12.38 -5.89 -4.89
CA SER A 184 -12.32 -4.56 -4.24
C SER A 184 -12.72 -4.63 -2.77
N HIS A 185 -13.79 -5.37 -2.49
CA HIS A 185 -14.33 -5.51 -1.15
C HIS A 185 -13.37 -6.27 -0.23
N VAL A 186 -12.83 -7.42 -0.67
CA VAL A 186 -11.87 -8.20 0.15
C VAL A 186 -10.63 -7.37 0.48
N ARG A 187 -10.09 -6.61 -0.49
CA ARG A 187 -8.96 -5.69 -0.24
C ARG A 187 -9.28 -4.59 0.75
N ALA A 188 -10.52 -4.07 0.75
CA ALA A 188 -10.95 -3.02 1.66
C ALA A 188 -11.16 -3.58 3.09
N ASP A 189 -11.86 -4.70 3.22
CA ASP A 189 -12.19 -5.31 4.53
C ASP A 189 -10.99 -5.97 5.21
N LEU A 190 -9.97 -6.40 4.44
CA LEU A 190 -8.66 -6.83 4.96
C LEU A 190 -7.65 -5.68 5.11
N GLY A 191 -8.05 -4.42 4.87
CA GLY A 191 -7.17 -3.26 5.01
C GLY A 191 -5.96 -3.21 4.05
N SER A 192 -5.92 -4.05 3.03
CA SER A 192 -4.75 -4.26 2.16
C SER A 192 -5.08 -3.91 0.69
N PRO A 193 -5.00 -2.62 0.29
CA PRO A 193 -5.41 -2.16 -1.04
C PRO A 193 -4.54 -2.68 -2.19
N LEU A 194 -3.35 -3.20 -1.87
CA LEU A 194 -2.38 -3.78 -2.80
C LEU A 194 -2.25 -5.31 -2.67
N LEU A 195 -3.08 -5.98 -1.86
CA LEU A 195 -3.01 -7.43 -1.65
C LEU A 195 -2.93 -8.20 -2.98
N PRO A 196 -1.86 -8.98 -3.23
CA PRO A 196 -1.76 -9.83 -4.40
C PRO A 196 -2.95 -10.79 -4.54
N VAL A 197 -3.47 -10.88 -5.76
CA VAL A 197 -4.51 -11.84 -6.13
C VAL A 197 -4.06 -12.59 -7.36
N ILE A 198 -4.11 -13.92 -7.30
CA ILE A 198 -3.89 -14.80 -8.43
C ILE A 198 -5.21 -15.52 -8.69
N GLN A 199 -5.91 -15.09 -9.74
CA GLN A 199 -7.10 -15.77 -10.20
C GLN A 199 -6.74 -16.83 -11.26
N VAL A 200 -7.63 -17.80 -11.47
CA VAL A 200 -7.51 -18.82 -12.51
C VAL A 200 -8.59 -18.60 -13.57
N ALA A 201 -8.21 -18.61 -14.85
CA ALA A 201 -9.14 -18.70 -15.96
C ALA A 201 -9.51 -20.17 -16.21
N LEU A 202 -10.81 -20.48 -16.24
CA LEU A 202 -11.33 -21.84 -16.07
C LEU A 202 -10.80 -22.87 -17.08
N ALA A 203 -10.50 -24.09 -16.64
CA ALA A 203 -10.25 -25.22 -17.54
C ALA A 203 -11.54 -25.75 -18.21
N SER A 204 -12.65 -25.67 -17.48
CA SER A 204 -13.95 -26.34 -17.70
C SER A 204 -15.10 -25.44 -17.21
N GLY A 205 -16.35 -25.86 -17.36
CA GLY A 205 -17.53 -25.13 -16.89
C GLY A 205 -18.74 -26.04 -16.75
N GLU A 206 -19.67 -25.69 -15.86
CA GLU A 206 -20.93 -26.44 -15.67
C GLU A 206 -21.97 -26.18 -16.77
N GLY A 207 -21.74 -25.19 -17.64
CA GLY A 207 -22.65 -24.80 -18.72
C GLY A 207 -21.97 -24.13 -19.92
N PRO A 208 -22.77 -23.72 -20.92
CA PRO A 208 -22.27 -23.38 -22.26
C PRO A 208 -21.52 -22.05 -22.33
N PHE A 209 -21.60 -21.18 -21.32
CA PHE A 209 -21.06 -19.82 -21.37
C PHE A 209 -19.61 -19.69 -20.85
N ILE A 210 -18.85 -20.80 -20.85
CA ILE A 210 -17.46 -20.87 -20.39
C ILE A 210 -16.55 -19.81 -21.01
N ASP A 211 -16.65 -19.57 -22.33
CA ASP A 211 -15.80 -18.60 -23.00
C ASP A 211 -16.08 -17.15 -22.56
N ILE A 212 -17.31 -16.82 -22.16
CA ILE A 212 -17.68 -15.50 -21.63
C ILE A 212 -17.00 -15.28 -20.27
N VAL A 213 -17.10 -16.27 -19.36
CA VAL A 213 -16.46 -16.23 -18.03
C VAL A 213 -14.94 -16.19 -18.16
N ARG A 214 -14.35 -16.99 -19.06
CA ARG A 214 -12.90 -16.96 -19.34
C ARG A 214 -12.44 -15.61 -19.90
N GLN A 215 -13.16 -15.02 -20.86
CA GLN A 215 -12.87 -13.66 -21.36
C GLN A 215 -13.00 -12.59 -20.27
N ALA A 216 -13.93 -12.78 -19.32
CA ALA A 216 -14.07 -11.91 -18.16
C ALA A 216 -12.82 -11.99 -17.25
N GLN A 217 -12.38 -13.19 -16.89
CA GLN A 217 -11.22 -13.49 -16.03
C GLN A 217 -9.90 -12.99 -16.66
N LEU A 218 -9.58 -13.44 -17.89
CA LEU A 218 -8.40 -13.00 -18.63
C LEU A 218 -8.40 -11.48 -18.88
N GLY A 219 -9.58 -10.88 -19.02
CA GLY A 219 -9.77 -9.45 -19.24
C GLY A 219 -9.71 -8.55 -17.99
N ILE A 220 -9.32 -9.05 -16.81
CA ILE A 220 -9.13 -8.24 -15.60
C ILE A 220 -7.80 -7.50 -15.62
N LYS A 221 -7.83 -6.23 -16.03
CA LYS A 221 -6.70 -5.30 -15.87
C LYS A 221 -6.82 -4.56 -14.52
N ARG A 222 -6.06 -4.99 -13.50
CA ARG A 222 -5.99 -4.36 -12.17
C ARG A 222 -4.59 -4.48 -11.53
N PRO A 223 -4.14 -3.49 -10.73
CA PRO A 223 -2.89 -3.60 -9.97
C PRO A 223 -2.89 -4.80 -9.01
N ASN A 224 -1.75 -5.47 -8.92
CA ASN A 224 -1.50 -6.66 -8.11
C ASN A 224 -2.54 -7.78 -8.31
N VAL A 225 -3.07 -7.91 -9.53
CA VAL A 225 -3.83 -9.07 -9.98
C VAL A 225 -3.04 -9.78 -11.08
N ARG A 226 -3.00 -11.11 -11.03
CA ARG A 226 -2.52 -12.00 -12.09
C ARG A 226 -3.61 -13.01 -12.44
N CYS A 227 -3.57 -13.52 -13.66
CA CYS A 227 -4.45 -14.58 -14.12
C CYS A 227 -3.59 -15.73 -14.64
N VAL A 228 -3.80 -16.93 -14.09
CA VAL A 228 -3.23 -18.18 -14.58
C VAL A 228 -4.28 -18.83 -15.49
N ASP A 229 -3.91 -19.25 -16.69
CA ASP A 229 -4.86 -19.93 -17.58
C ASP A 229 -4.80 -21.45 -17.38
N ALA A 230 -5.89 -22.06 -16.92
CA ALA A 230 -5.99 -23.52 -16.73
C ALA A 230 -6.49 -24.27 -17.98
N LYS A 231 -6.76 -23.57 -19.11
CA LYS A 231 -7.20 -24.21 -20.35
C LYS A 231 -6.20 -25.28 -20.82
N GLY A 232 -6.70 -26.48 -21.06
CA GLY A 232 -5.89 -27.64 -21.48
C GLY A 232 -5.31 -28.46 -20.33
N LEU A 233 -5.49 -28.05 -19.06
CA LEU A 233 -5.32 -28.98 -17.95
C LEU A 233 -6.40 -30.07 -18.01
N LYS A 234 -6.03 -31.32 -17.69
CA LYS A 234 -6.93 -32.47 -17.77
C LYS A 234 -7.99 -32.43 -16.67
N VAL A 235 -9.26 -32.53 -17.07
CA VAL A 235 -10.39 -32.84 -16.19
C VAL A 235 -10.55 -34.34 -15.97
N GLN A 236 -11.34 -34.72 -14.98
CA GLN A 236 -11.55 -36.08 -14.51
C GLN A 236 -12.83 -36.69 -15.11
N PRO A 237 -12.73 -37.74 -15.95
CA PRO A 237 -13.90 -38.50 -16.35
C PRO A 237 -14.51 -39.22 -15.14
N PRO A 238 -15.85 -39.41 -15.09
CA PRO A 238 -16.83 -39.04 -16.11
C PRO A 238 -17.45 -37.64 -15.92
N ASP A 239 -16.99 -36.81 -14.97
CA ASP A 239 -17.63 -35.52 -14.70
C ASP A 239 -17.23 -34.40 -15.67
N ASP A 240 -16.05 -34.52 -16.30
CA ASP A 240 -15.45 -33.58 -17.25
C ASP A 240 -15.42 -32.10 -16.78
N LEU A 241 -15.52 -31.91 -15.46
CA LEU A 241 -15.64 -30.63 -14.78
C LEU A 241 -14.48 -30.37 -13.83
N HIS A 242 -14.06 -31.38 -13.07
CA HIS A 242 -13.04 -31.21 -12.03
C HIS A 242 -11.65 -31.59 -12.53
N LEU A 243 -10.63 -30.82 -12.13
CA LEU A 243 -9.24 -31.11 -12.47
C LEU A 243 -8.75 -32.40 -11.79
N THR A 244 -8.10 -33.27 -12.58
CA THR A 244 -7.40 -34.45 -12.04
C THR A 244 -6.30 -34.07 -11.03
N THR A 245 -5.90 -35.00 -10.18
CA THR A 245 -4.79 -34.83 -9.22
C THR A 245 -3.52 -34.24 -9.84
N GLN A 246 -3.13 -34.72 -11.04
CA GLN A 246 -1.94 -34.24 -11.74
C GLN A 246 -2.13 -32.83 -12.34
N SER A 247 -3.34 -32.50 -12.78
CA SER A 247 -3.69 -31.13 -13.17
C SER A 247 -3.66 -30.16 -11.99
N GLN A 248 -4.07 -30.60 -10.80
CA GLN A 248 -4.02 -29.80 -9.57
C GLN A 248 -2.58 -29.52 -9.12
N VAL A 249 -1.69 -30.52 -9.20
CA VAL A 249 -0.23 -30.31 -9.04
C VAL A 249 0.27 -29.28 -10.04
N LYS A 250 -0.07 -29.42 -11.33
CA LYS A 250 0.40 -28.49 -12.35
C LYS A 250 -0.12 -27.07 -12.14
N LEU A 251 -1.38 -26.93 -11.73
CA LEU A 251 -1.98 -25.64 -11.39
C LEU A 251 -1.31 -25.01 -10.15
N GLY A 252 -0.99 -25.78 -9.12
CA GLY A 252 -0.25 -25.31 -7.94
C GLY A 252 1.10 -24.68 -8.31
N GLN A 253 1.85 -25.34 -9.18
CA GLN A 253 3.11 -24.79 -9.74
C GLN A 253 2.87 -23.49 -10.53
N MET A 254 1.85 -23.44 -11.40
CA MET A 254 1.52 -22.25 -12.20
C MET A 254 1.08 -21.06 -11.33
N LEU A 255 0.34 -21.32 -10.24
CA LEU A 255 -0.02 -20.32 -9.23
C LEU A 255 1.23 -19.82 -8.49
N ALA A 256 2.20 -20.69 -8.20
CA ALA A 256 3.44 -20.31 -7.54
C ALA A 256 4.37 -19.49 -8.47
N ASP A 257 4.51 -19.88 -9.74
CA ASP A 257 5.23 -19.09 -10.76
C ASP A 257 4.60 -17.68 -10.93
N ALA A 258 3.27 -17.57 -10.82
CA ALA A 258 2.59 -16.27 -10.79
C ALA A 258 2.78 -15.50 -9.46
N PHE A 259 2.97 -16.20 -8.34
CA PHE A 259 3.23 -15.59 -7.03
C PHE A 259 4.63 -14.97 -6.94
N PHE A 260 5.65 -15.62 -7.49
CA PHE A 260 7.01 -15.07 -7.51
C PHE A 260 7.11 -13.71 -8.24
N GLN A 261 6.19 -13.40 -9.16
CA GLN A 261 6.12 -12.09 -9.83
C GLN A 261 5.70 -10.93 -8.90
N PHE A 262 5.23 -11.22 -7.68
CA PHE A 262 4.96 -10.22 -6.65
C PHE A 262 6.06 -10.10 -5.60
N LEU A 263 6.97 -11.07 -5.54
CA LEU A 263 8.15 -10.97 -4.70
C LEU A 263 9.14 -9.99 -5.36
N PRO A 264 9.91 -9.22 -4.56
CA PRO A 264 11.04 -8.48 -5.11
C PRO A 264 11.96 -9.49 -5.80
N HIS A 265 12.34 -9.23 -7.05
CA HIS A 265 13.28 -10.11 -7.74
C HIS A 265 14.60 -10.13 -6.96
N PRO A 266 15.07 -11.30 -6.48
CA PRO A 266 16.49 -11.43 -6.22
C PRO A 266 17.20 -11.15 -7.55
N LEU A 267 18.27 -10.35 -7.50
CA LEU A 267 19.13 -10.17 -8.68
C LEU A 267 19.58 -11.56 -9.15
N PRO A 268 19.55 -11.87 -10.46
CA PRO A 268 19.84 -13.21 -10.94
C PRO A 268 21.29 -13.59 -10.61
N ILE A 269 21.45 -14.47 -9.63
CA ILE A 269 22.70 -15.19 -9.38
C ILE A 269 22.71 -16.35 -10.39
N ASP A 270 23.50 -16.19 -11.44
CA ASP A 270 23.75 -17.25 -12.42
C ASP A 270 24.59 -18.36 -11.77
N ILE A 271 24.03 -19.57 -11.73
CA ILE A 271 24.56 -20.73 -10.99
C ILE A 271 25.62 -21.51 -11.83
N SER A 272 26.16 -20.89 -12.89
CA SER A 272 27.16 -21.53 -13.77
C SER A 272 28.59 -21.57 -13.22
N ASN A 273 28.91 -20.89 -12.11
CA ASN A 273 30.29 -20.79 -11.61
C ASN A 273 30.48 -20.97 -10.10
N ASN A 274 30.36 -22.19 -9.59
CA ASN A 274 30.74 -22.52 -8.20
C ASN A 274 32.21 -22.17 -7.86
N ILE A 275 33.12 -22.21 -8.85
CA ILE A 275 34.53 -21.83 -8.67
C ILE A 275 34.67 -20.30 -8.54
N LEU A 276 33.92 -19.52 -9.34
CA LEU A 276 33.94 -18.06 -9.23
C LEU A 276 33.30 -17.60 -7.92
N MET A 277 32.22 -18.25 -7.47
CA MET A 277 31.61 -17.94 -6.17
C MET A 277 32.55 -18.24 -5.00
N ALA A 278 33.25 -19.37 -4.98
CA ALA A 278 34.25 -19.66 -3.94
C ALA A 278 35.42 -18.65 -3.96
N LEU A 279 35.89 -18.25 -5.15
CA LEU A 279 36.94 -17.22 -5.28
C LEU A 279 36.43 -15.82 -4.89
N ILE A 280 35.17 -15.50 -5.19
CA ILE A 280 34.52 -14.25 -4.76
C ILE A 280 34.29 -14.24 -3.25
N GLU A 281 33.87 -15.34 -2.63
CA GLU A 281 33.72 -15.44 -1.17
C GLU A 281 35.06 -15.28 -0.44
N VAL A 282 36.13 -15.92 -0.94
CA VAL A 282 37.49 -15.73 -0.41
C VAL A 282 37.98 -14.29 -0.63
N LEU A 283 37.73 -13.70 -1.80
CA LEU A 283 38.08 -12.30 -2.09
C LEU A 283 37.26 -11.32 -1.25
N LEU A 284 35.98 -11.59 -1.00
CA LEU A 284 35.11 -10.79 -0.14
C LEU A 284 35.50 -10.92 1.33
N LEU A 285 35.93 -12.09 1.81
CA LEU A 285 36.54 -12.23 3.12
C LEU A 285 37.82 -11.39 3.22
N LEU A 286 38.71 -11.48 2.22
CA LEU A 286 39.95 -10.70 2.20
C LEU A 286 39.69 -9.18 2.14
N LEU A 287 38.67 -8.74 1.40
CA LEU A 287 38.25 -7.33 1.34
C LEU A 287 37.55 -6.87 2.63
N ALA A 288 36.75 -7.73 3.28
CA ALA A 288 36.14 -7.44 4.57
C ALA A 288 37.17 -7.33 5.70
N MET A 289 38.28 -8.06 5.60
CA MET A 289 39.44 -7.94 6.50
C MET A 289 40.30 -6.70 6.18
N ALA A 290 40.20 -6.14 4.98
CA ALA A 290 41.00 -4.99 4.53
C ALA A 290 40.35 -3.61 4.77
N ASN A 291 39.02 -3.55 4.99
CA ASN A 291 38.29 -2.30 5.20
C ASN A 291 37.46 -2.32 6.48
N PRO A 292 37.92 -1.71 7.60
CA PRO A 292 37.07 -1.52 8.75
C PRO A 292 35.99 -0.47 8.44
N LEU A 293 34.73 -0.88 8.57
CA LEU A 293 33.52 -0.04 8.57
C LEU A 293 33.17 0.67 7.25
N GLN A 294 32.37 -0.02 6.43
CA GLN A 294 31.20 0.63 5.84
C GLN A 294 29.96 -0.24 6.12
N ALA A 295 29.29 0.04 7.24
CA ALA A 295 27.99 -0.55 7.54
C ALA A 295 27.01 -0.19 6.40
N ASN A 296 26.27 -1.19 5.91
CA ASN A 296 25.21 -0.96 4.92
C ASN A 296 24.28 0.14 5.42
N ALA A 297 24.12 1.21 4.62
CA ALA A 297 23.30 2.34 5.00
C ALA A 297 21.85 1.85 5.29
N PRO A 298 21.26 2.23 6.44
CA PRO A 298 19.97 1.69 6.87
C PRO A 298 18.89 2.01 5.83
N GLN A 299 18.14 1.00 5.39
CA GLN A 299 16.99 1.16 4.49
C GLN A 299 15.70 0.99 5.29
N PRO A 300 14.90 2.05 5.51
CA PRO A 300 13.66 1.94 6.27
C PRO A 300 12.58 1.17 5.52
N SER A 301 11.85 0.29 6.22
CA SER A 301 10.79 -0.54 5.62
C SER A 301 9.51 0.26 5.29
N ASN A 302 9.27 1.38 5.98
CA ASN A 302 8.06 2.19 5.82
C ASN A 302 8.42 3.68 5.62
N MET A 303 8.05 4.25 4.48
CA MET A 303 8.39 5.63 4.13
C MET A 303 7.19 6.58 4.27
N PHE A 304 7.43 7.75 4.86
CA PHE A 304 6.44 8.82 5.02
C PHE A 304 6.97 10.13 4.49
N ILE A 305 6.24 10.73 3.55
CA ILE A 305 6.56 12.02 2.94
C ILE A 305 6.01 13.14 3.82
N LEU A 306 6.92 13.99 4.33
CA LEU A 306 6.60 15.18 5.10
C LEU A 306 6.43 16.36 4.13
N ALA A 307 5.24 16.45 3.53
CA ALA A 307 4.84 17.54 2.64
C ALA A 307 3.81 18.47 3.31
N GLY A 308 3.93 19.76 3.04
CA GLY A 308 3.12 20.82 3.65
C GLY A 308 3.79 22.19 3.53
N GLN A 309 3.42 23.12 4.40
CA GLN A 309 4.02 24.48 4.51
C GLN A 309 4.87 24.59 5.80
N SER A 310 5.21 25.82 6.22
CA SER A 310 6.04 26.17 7.39
C SER A 310 5.91 25.25 8.61
N ASN A 311 4.68 24.90 9.05
CA ASN A 311 4.48 24.00 10.20
C ASN A 311 4.99 22.57 9.98
N MET A 312 4.99 22.05 8.74
CA MET A 312 5.56 20.75 8.39
C MET A 312 7.10 20.80 8.31
N ALA A 313 7.65 21.90 7.78
CA ALA A 313 9.09 22.17 7.75
C ALA A 313 9.73 22.37 9.14
N GLY A 314 8.91 22.42 10.20
CA GLY A 314 9.33 22.60 11.57
C GLY A 314 9.68 24.05 11.88
N ARG A 315 8.73 24.78 12.49
CA ARG A 315 8.94 26.13 13.05
C ARG A 315 8.54 26.22 14.53
N GLY A 316 8.21 25.09 15.16
CA GLY A 316 7.98 25.04 16.60
C GLY A 316 9.26 25.45 17.35
N GLY A 317 9.13 26.40 18.27
CA GLY A 317 10.27 26.95 19.03
C GLY A 317 11.13 27.97 18.26
N VAL A 318 10.78 28.37 17.04
CA VAL A 318 11.54 29.37 16.28
C VAL A 318 11.00 30.78 16.55
N LEU A 319 11.81 31.63 17.19
CA LEU A 319 11.51 33.04 17.47
C LEU A 319 12.59 33.93 16.85
N GLN A 320 12.19 34.95 16.08
CA GLN A 320 13.09 35.89 15.40
C GLN A 320 14.22 35.23 14.57
N GLY A 321 13.96 34.04 14.02
CA GLY A 321 14.96 33.28 13.25
C GLY A 321 15.93 32.44 14.09
N VAL A 322 15.69 32.28 15.39
CA VAL A 322 16.48 31.41 16.28
C VAL A 322 15.57 30.31 16.85
N TRP A 323 16.01 29.06 16.80
CA TRP A 323 15.32 27.94 17.47
C TRP A 323 15.74 27.85 18.94
N ASP A 324 14.77 27.70 19.84
CA ASP A 324 14.98 27.52 21.29
C ASP A 324 15.73 26.23 21.69
N GLY A 325 15.92 25.29 20.75
CA GLY A 325 16.60 24.01 21.00
C GLY A 325 15.77 23.00 21.81
N ILE A 326 14.51 23.31 22.13
CA ILE A 326 13.67 22.47 22.97
C ILE A 326 13.10 21.31 22.13
N VAL A 327 13.49 20.08 22.48
CA VAL A 327 12.93 18.85 21.89
C VAL A 327 11.95 18.22 22.87
N PRO A 328 10.63 18.20 22.57
CA PRO A 328 9.64 17.56 23.43
C PRO A 328 9.91 16.04 23.60
N PRO A 329 9.49 15.40 24.71
CA PRO A 329 9.72 13.97 24.94
C PRO A 329 9.24 13.05 23.81
N LYS A 330 8.12 13.40 23.15
CA LYS A 330 7.59 12.64 22.00
C LYS A 330 8.41 12.80 20.71
N CYS A 331 9.37 13.72 20.66
CA CYS A 331 10.25 13.96 19.51
C CYS A 331 11.68 13.45 19.75
N GLN A 332 11.92 12.67 20.82
CA GLN A 332 13.23 12.10 21.10
C GLN A 332 13.69 11.10 20.03
N LEU A 333 15.01 10.92 19.95
CA LEU A 333 15.69 9.96 19.08
C LEU A 333 15.22 8.52 19.36
N HIS A 334 15.05 7.75 18.28
CA HIS A 334 14.67 6.34 18.36
C HIS A 334 15.45 5.54 17.31
N PRO A 335 16.03 4.36 17.64
CA PRO A 335 16.92 3.63 16.75
C PRO A 335 16.27 3.18 15.44
N SER A 336 14.96 2.95 15.43
CA SER A 336 14.20 2.54 14.24
C SER A 336 13.67 3.70 13.37
N ILE A 337 13.97 4.97 13.68
CA ILE A 337 13.51 6.14 12.91
C ILE A 337 14.68 6.80 12.20
N PHE A 338 14.56 6.93 10.89
CA PHE A 338 15.54 7.52 9.99
C PHE A 338 14.92 8.68 9.22
N ARG A 339 15.74 9.62 8.75
CA ARG A 339 15.34 10.66 7.81
C ARG A 339 16.19 10.59 6.54
N LEU A 340 15.61 10.96 5.41
CA LEU A 340 16.34 11.16 4.18
C LEU A 340 16.96 12.57 4.20
N ASN A 341 18.29 12.65 4.10
CA ASN A 341 19.01 13.92 4.09
C ASN A 341 19.13 14.52 2.67
N ALA A 342 19.65 15.74 2.57
CA ALA A 342 19.80 16.45 1.29
C ALA A 342 20.70 15.74 0.26
N LYS A 343 21.51 14.76 0.68
CA LYS A 343 22.35 13.92 -0.19
C LYS A 343 21.64 12.62 -0.62
N LEU A 344 20.34 12.50 -0.36
CA LEU A 344 19.52 11.30 -0.59
C LEU A 344 20.03 10.05 0.16
N ALA A 345 20.70 10.26 1.30
CA ALA A 345 21.14 9.20 2.19
C ALA A 345 20.28 9.13 3.45
N TRP A 346 20.06 7.91 3.97
CA TRP A 346 19.36 7.68 5.22
C TRP A 346 20.29 7.89 6.42
N GLU A 347 19.87 8.72 7.36
CA GLU A 347 20.55 8.95 8.65
C GLU A 347 19.56 8.81 9.82
N PRO A 348 20.00 8.47 11.05
CA PRO A 348 19.13 8.47 12.23
C PRO A 348 18.39 9.80 12.39
N ALA A 349 17.08 9.75 12.59
CA ALA A 349 16.24 10.94 12.58
C ALA A 349 16.46 11.80 13.82
N LYS A 350 16.93 13.04 13.63
CA LYS A 350 17.15 14.03 14.68
C LYS A 350 16.53 15.37 14.28
N GLU A 351 15.86 16.02 15.22
CA GLU A 351 15.35 17.38 15.01
C GLU A 351 16.49 18.42 14.89
N PRO A 352 16.33 19.47 14.07
CA PRO A 352 15.20 19.72 13.16
C PRO A 352 15.22 18.80 11.92
N ILE A 353 14.11 18.12 11.62
CA ILE A 353 14.05 17.14 10.52
C ILE A 353 14.29 17.73 9.12
N HIS A 354 14.06 19.03 8.91
CA HIS A 354 14.23 19.72 7.62
C HIS A 354 15.50 20.59 7.50
N LYS A 355 16.43 20.51 8.48
CA LYS A 355 17.61 21.40 8.65
C LYS A 355 18.50 21.64 7.42
N ASP A 356 18.49 20.74 6.45
CA ASP A 356 19.32 20.71 5.23
C ASP A 356 18.48 20.73 3.95
N ILE A 357 17.15 20.76 4.07
CA ILE A 357 16.20 20.82 2.95
C ILE A 357 15.65 22.24 2.79
N ASP A 358 15.22 22.86 3.89
CA ASP A 358 14.79 24.26 3.90
C ASP A 358 15.89 25.16 4.46
N VAL A 359 17.02 25.19 3.75
CA VAL A 359 18.22 25.97 4.10
C VAL A 359 18.00 27.50 4.09
N THR A 360 16.81 27.96 3.67
CA THR A 360 16.49 29.39 3.56
C THR A 360 16.06 30.02 4.89
N LYS A 361 15.59 29.20 5.84
CA LYS A 361 14.91 29.66 7.07
C LYS A 361 15.18 28.70 8.22
N THR A 362 15.52 29.22 9.40
CA THR A 362 15.80 28.42 10.61
C THR A 362 14.69 27.42 10.93
N ASN A 363 15.04 26.13 10.99
CA ASN A 363 14.12 25.06 11.37
C ASN A 363 14.13 24.83 12.88
N GLY A 364 12.97 24.45 13.41
CA GLY A 364 12.76 23.92 14.75
C GLY A 364 11.88 22.66 14.66
N ILE A 365 11.04 22.43 15.66
CA ILE A 365 10.24 21.21 15.75
C ILE A 365 9.09 21.19 14.73
N GLY A 366 8.97 20.07 14.01
CA GLY A 366 7.82 19.71 13.17
C GLY A 366 7.06 18.50 13.72
N PRO A 367 5.98 18.04 13.04
CA PRO A 367 5.19 16.90 13.51
C PRO A 367 5.85 15.54 13.24
N GLY A 368 6.90 15.47 12.41
CA GLY A 368 7.47 14.23 11.88
C GLY A 368 7.96 13.23 12.94
N MET A 369 8.77 13.67 13.90
CA MET A 369 9.27 12.78 14.97
C MET A 369 8.15 12.35 15.92
N ALA A 370 7.27 13.27 16.32
CA ALA A 370 6.12 12.95 17.17
C ALA A 370 5.19 11.93 16.50
N PHE A 371 4.97 12.05 15.19
CA PHE A 371 4.23 11.06 14.41
C PHE A 371 4.93 9.69 14.44
N ALA A 372 6.20 9.62 14.04
CA ALA A 372 6.92 8.34 13.92
C ALA A 372 7.06 7.62 15.28
N ASN A 373 7.39 8.33 16.35
CA ASN A 373 7.40 7.77 17.71
C ASN A 373 6.00 7.29 18.15
N THR A 374 4.92 8.00 17.78
CA THR A 374 3.55 7.59 18.12
C THR A 374 3.12 6.34 17.35
N VAL A 375 3.59 6.16 16.10
CA VAL A 375 3.36 4.93 15.32
C VAL A 375 4.07 3.76 16.00
N LEU A 376 5.38 3.84 16.23
CA LEU A 376 6.15 2.76 16.86
C LEU A 376 5.71 2.44 18.30
N HIS A 377 5.23 3.43 19.05
CA HIS A 377 4.69 3.19 20.39
C HIS A 377 3.34 2.45 20.37
N ARG A 378 2.53 2.64 19.33
CA ARG A 378 1.23 1.95 19.17
C ARG A 378 1.36 0.60 18.47
N ASP A 379 2.36 0.46 17.61
CA ASP A 379 2.71 -0.77 16.91
C ASP A 379 4.25 -0.94 16.92
N PRO A 380 4.80 -1.60 17.96
CA PRO A 380 6.22 -1.92 18.00
C PRO A 380 6.68 -2.87 16.89
N GLY A 381 5.74 -3.60 16.26
CA GLY A 381 5.99 -4.49 15.13
C GLY A 381 6.04 -3.78 13.78
N PHE A 382 5.74 -2.48 13.72
CA PHE A 382 5.68 -1.70 12.48
C PHE A 382 7.02 -1.64 11.71
N GLY A 383 8.15 -1.97 12.36
CA GLY A 383 9.47 -2.05 11.73
C GLY A 383 10.23 -0.72 11.79
N THR A 384 10.89 -0.35 10.69
CA THR A 384 11.65 0.90 10.60
C THR A 384 10.87 1.98 9.83
N ILE A 385 11.02 3.23 10.27
CA ILE A 385 10.33 4.40 9.71
C ILE A 385 11.33 5.33 9.04
N GLY A 386 11.09 5.65 7.77
CA GLY A 386 11.84 6.63 6.99
C GLY A 386 11.03 7.90 6.77
N LEU A 387 11.48 9.01 7.33
CA LEU A 387 10.90 10.34 7.14
C LEU A 387 11.55 11.03 5.93
N VAL A 388 10.75 11.41 4.94
CA VAL A 388 11.21 12.09 3.72
C VAL A 388 10.77 13.57 3.78
N PRO A 389 11.64 14.49 4.24
CA PRO A 389 11.36 15.93 4.26
C PRO A 389 11.17 16.49 2.84
N CYS A 390 10.05 17.16 2.58
CA CYS A 390 9.69 17.67 1.24
C CYS A 390 9.09 19.09 1.24
N THR A 391 9.18 19.85 2.34
CA THR A 391 8.72 21.24 2.38
C THR A 391 9.89 22.22 2.28
N VAL A 392 9.72 23.22 1.40
CA VAL A 392 10.39 24.52 1.45
C VAL A 392 9.34 25.56 1.85
N GLY A 393 9.60 26.32 2.91
CA GLY A 393 8.55 26.95 3.71
C GLY A 393 7.99 28.28 3.21
N ASP A 394 7.37 28.31 2.02
CA ASP A 394 6.71 29.51 1.45
C ASP A 394 5.17 29.49 1.52
N GLU A 395 4.57 30.68 1.53
CA GLU A 395 3.13 30.87 1.61
C GLU A 395 2.48 30.81 0.20
N MET A 396 1.46 29.97 0.06
CA MET A 396 0.58 29.96 -1.13
C MET A 396 -0.72 30.72 -0.82
N ASP A 397 -1.27 31.39 -1.83
CA ASP A 397 -2.58 32.03 -1.72
C ASP A 397 -3.72 31.00 -1.53
N ALA A 398 -4.74 31.41 -0.77
CA ALA A 398 -5.85 30.53 -0.38
C ALA A 398 -6.80 30.14 -1.53
N LYS A 399 -6.82 30.90 -2.65
CA LYS A 399 -7.68 30.64 -3.81
C LYS A 399 -7.07 29.56 -4.71
N SER A 400 -5.76 29.58 -4.87
CA SER A 400 -4.95 28.53 -5.50
C SER A 400 -4.97 27.21 -4.71
N TYR A 401 -4.96 27.30 -3.37
CA TYR A 401 -4.80 26.13 -2.48
C TYR A 401 -5.76 24.96 -2.78
N LYS A 402 -7.08 25.20 -2.91
CA LYS A 402 -8.07 24.10 -3.02
C LYS A 402 -7.98 23.34 -4.35
N THR A 403 -7.77 24.05 -5.45
CA THR A 403 -7.60 23.46 -6.79
C THR A 403 -6.25 22.73 -6.87
N ASN A 404 -5.19 23.37 -6.37
CA ASN A 404 -3.86 22.81 -6.39
C ASN A 404 -3.71 21.59 -5.47
N LEU A 405 -4.40 21.52 -4.33
CA LEU A 405 -4.32 20.39 -3.41
C LEU A 405 -4.87 19.09 -4.01
N LYS A 406 -6.03 19.15 -4.70
CA LYS A 406 -6.60 17.98 -5.38
C LYS A 406 -5.70 17.52 -6.53
N ARG A 407 -5.11 18.47 -7.27
CA ARG A 407 -4.15 18.20 -8.35
C ARG A 407 -2.86 17.59 -7.80
N PHE A 408 -2.26 18.19 -6.77
CA PHE A 408 -1.06 17.70 -6.07
C PHE A 408 -1.22 16.24 -5.63
N PHE A 409 -2.31 15.89 -4.94
CA PHE A 409 -2.57 14.50 -4.56
C PHE A 409 -2.93 13.56 -5.71
N THR A 410 -3.22 14.09 -6.91
CA THR A 410 -3.41 13.29 -8.13
C THR A 410 -2.05 13.04 -8.81
N ASP A 411 -1.25 14.09 -8.95
CA ASP A 411 0.03 14.10 -9.67
C ASP A 411 1.11 13.33 -8.86
N VAL A 412 1.35 13.68 -7.59
CA VAL A 412 2.28 12.96 -6.68
C VAL A 412 1.98 11.46 -6.65
N ARG A 413 0.69 11.12 -6.65
CA ARG A 413 0.19 9.75 -6.58
C ARG A 413 0.31 9.00 -7.91
N LYS A 414 0.23 9.70 -9.05
CA LYS A 414 0.52 9.15 -10.38
C LYS A 414 2.01 8.85 -10.49
N ASP A 415 2.84 9.81 -10.12
CA ASP A 415 4.29 9.77 -10.33
C ASP A 415 4.97 8.76 -9.37
N LEU A 416 4.55 8.72 -8.10
CA LEU A 416 4.94 7.68 -7.13
C LEU A 416 4.15 6.37 -7.27
N ARG A 417 3.28 6.23 -8.28
CA ARG A 417 2.48 5.03 -8.60
C ARG A 417 1.65 4.48 -7.43
N LEU A 418 1.16 5.36 -6.55
CA LEU A 418 0.48 4.99 -5.30
C LEU A 418 -0.96 4.45 -5.52
N PRO A 419 -1.46 3.57 -4.63
CA PRO A 419 -2.80 2.98 -4.71
C PRO A 419 -3.95 3.97 -4.44
N LEU A 420 -5.18 3.57 -4.78
CA LEU A 420 -6.39 4.39 -4.63
C LEU A 420 -6.89 4.34 -3.17
N ILE A 421 -6.16 5.03 -2.29
CA ILE A 421 -6.58 5.25 -0.90
C ILE A 421 -7.71 6.29 -0.91
N PRO A 422 -8.90 6.00 -0.34
CA PRO A 422 -9.95 7.01 -0.19
C PRO A 422 -9.48 8.12 0.75
N ILE A 423 -9.85 9.37 0.47
CA ILE A 423 -9.60 10.48 1.39
C ILE A 423 -10.51 10.30 2.61
N ILE A 424 -9.97 9.73 3.67
CA ILE A 424 -10.64 9.62 4.96
C ILE A 424 -10.72 11.04 5.54
N GLN A 425 -11.87 11.69 5.38
CA GLN A 425 -12.20 12.81 6.26
C GLN A 425 -12.42 12.21 7.65
N LEU A 426 -11.49 12.47 8.56
CA LEU A 426 -11.73 12.23 9.98
C LEU A 426 -13.04 12.95 10.37
N PRO A 427 -13.93 12.33 11.14
CA PRO A 427 -15.13 12.99 11.61
C PRO A 427 -14.70 14.29 12.31
N LYS A 428 -15.34 15.41 11.95
CA LYS A 428 -15.18 16.65 12.71
C LYS A 428 -15.46 16.30 14.16
N LYS A 429 -14.45 16.44 15.02
CA LYS A 429 -14.61 16.21 16.46
C LYS A 429 -15.83 17.03 16.89
N PRO A 430 -16.89 16.44 17.47
CA PRO A 430 -17.93 17.25 18.09
C PRO A 430 -17.24 18.16 19.10
N ALA A 431 -17.79 19.36 19.31
CA ALA A 431 -17.24 20.35 20.24
C ALA A 431 -17.44 19.90 21.70
N ALA A 432 -16.80 18.79 22.07
CA ALA A 432 -16.73 18.29 23.42
C ALA A 432 -15.87 19.25 24.24
N GLN A 433 -16.58 20.13 24.96
CA GLN A 433 -16.23 20.67 26.27
C GLN A 433 -14.73 20.75 26.55
N ALA A 434 -14.15 21.92 26.26
CA ALA A 434 -12.93 22.35 26.93
C ALA A 434 -13.25 22.62 28.41
N SER A 435 -13.24 21.55 29.22
CA SER A 435 -13.29 21.62 30.69
C SER A 435 -11.88 21.42 31.28
N GLU A 436 -10.96 22.30 30.91
CA GLU A 436 -10.00 22.80 31.89
C GLU A 436 -10.41 24.23 32.23
N THR A 437 -10.96 24.38 33.43
CA THR A 437 -11.42 25.65 33.98
C THR A 437 -10.24 26.56 34.28
N ILE A 438 -9.91 27.45 33.34
CA ILE A 438 -9.27 28.73 33.65
C ILE A 438 -10.31 29.82 33.37
N THR A 439 -11.01 30.23 34.42
CA THR A 439 -12.05 31.26 34.37
C THR A 439 -11.46 32.64 34.11
N GLY A 440 -11.69 33.20 32.91
CA GLY A 440 -11.29 34.56 32.54
C GLY A 440 -11.97 35.04 31.25
N PRO A 441 -12.67 36.19 31.20
CA PRO A 441 -13.46 36.58 30.03
C PRO A 441 -12.62 36.89 28.79
N VAL A 442 -13.01 36.31 27.65
CA VAL A 442 -12.37 36.53 26.34
C VAL A 442 -12.83 37.86 25.72
N GLN A 443 -12.30 38.99 26.20
CA GLN A 443 -12.45 40.30 25.55
C GLN A 443 -11.15 41.14 25.45
N LEU A 444 -9.95 40.54 25.60
CA LEU A 444 -8.67 41.24 25.46
C LEU A 444 -7.63 40.53 24.57
N ARG A 445 -7.99 40.16 23.32
CA ARG A 445 -7.01 39.64 22.32
C ARG A 445 -7.04 40.27 20.92
N LYS A 446 -7.69 41.42 20.72
CA LYS A 446 -7.55 42.26 19.50
C LYS A 446 -6.93 43.65 19.72
N LYS A 447 -6.49 43.98 20.94
CA LYS A 447 -5.85 45.28 21.28
C LYS A 447 -4.36 45.22 21.65
N ALA A 448 -3.75 44.03 21.69
CA ALA A 448 -2.34 43.84 22.07
C ALA A 448 -1.38 43.57 20.89
N TRP A 449 -1.81 43.79 19.64
CA TRP A 449 -0.99 43.65 18.42
C TRP A 449 -0.73 45.00 17.72
N LYS A 450 -0.80 46.10 18.47
CA LYS A 450 -0.28 47.43 18.11
C LYS A 450 0.21 48.17 19.35
N GLN A 451 1.35 47.74 19.92
CA GLN A 451 2.31 48.68 20.52
C GLN A 451 3.66 48.04 20.85
N LYS A 452 4.68 48.89 20.80
CA LYS A 452 6.09 48.66 21.20
C LYS A 452 6.91 47.73 20.31
N GLN A 453 7.30 48.28 19.16
CA GLN A 453 8.74 48.45 18.94
C GLN A 453 9.35 49.14 20.17
N LEU A 454 10.40 48.57 20.75
CA LEU A 454 11.42 49.31 21.51
C LEU A 454 12.80 48.78 21.07
N PRO A 455 13.82 49.64 20.96
CA PRO A 455 15.04 49.29 20.23
C PRO A 455 16.10 48.57 21.09
N VAL A 456 17.17 48.23 20.38
CA VAL A 456 18.49 47.77 20.82
C VAL A 456 19.15 48.72 21.84
N ASP A 457 20.05 48.16 22.66
CA ASP A 457 20.93 48.79 23.68
C ASP A 457 20.23 49.40 24.92
N GLN A 458 20.69 49.16 26.15
CA GLN A 458 22.06 49.45 26.59
C GLN A 458 22.59 48.52 27.69
N ALA A 459 23.89 48.24 27.60
CA ALA A 459 24.70 47.96 28.77
C ALA A 459 24.98 49.25 29.57
N GLN A 460 25.04 49.13 30.90
CA GLN A 460 25.88 49.86 31.85
C GLN A 460 26.26 51.35 31.63
N GLN A 461 26.11 52.10 32.75
CA GLN A 461 26.85 53.30 33.20
C GLN A 461 26.20 54.70 33.05
N GLN A 462 26.00 55.29 34.25
CA GLN A 462 26.29 56.68 34.65
C GLN A 462 25.49 57.86 34.05
N GLY A 463 25.09 58.81 34.93
CA GLY A 463 25.13 60.24 34.60
C GLY A 463 23.82 61.04 34.65
N LEU A 464 23.47 61.53 35.84
CA LEU A 464 23.12 62.95 36.14
C LEU A 464 22.21 63.79 35.20
N LYS A 465 21.18 64.42 35.81
CA LYS A 465 20.55 65.73 35.48
C LYS A 465 19.69 65.79 34.18
N GLN A 466 18.71 66.68 33.97
CA GLN A 466 17.91 67.58 34.84
C GLN A 466 16.64 68.07 34.07
N HIS A 467 15.63 68.54 34.81
CA HIS A 467 14.61 69.57 34.49
C HIS A 467 13.69 69.56 33.24
N HIS A 468 12.39 69.73 33.55
CA HIS A 468 11.35 70.57 32.89
C HIS A 468 10.85 70.16 31.48
N CYS A 469 9.55 70.15 31.12
CA CYS A 469 8.30 70.87 31.46
C CYS A 469 7.83 71.77 30.30
N ALA A 470 6.50 71.83 30.12
CA ALA A 470 5.70 72.79 29.32
C ALA A 470 5.13 72.35 27.95
N ARG A 471 3.92 72.88 27.70
CA ARG A 471 3.05 72.73 26.52
C ARG A 471 3.36 73.85 25.50
N LYS A 472 2.93 73.69 24.22
CA LYS A 472 1.89 74.51 23.52
C LYS A 472 2.07 74.60 21.98
N THR A 473 0.94 74.52 21.23
CA THR A 473 0.50 75.36 20.05
C THR A 473 1.39 75.46 18.78
N VAL A 474 0.97 75.84 17.54
CA VAL A 474 -0.33 76.11 16.83
C VAL A 474 -0.06 76.24 15.30
N ASP A 475 -1.07 75.87 14.48
CA ASP A 475 -1.51 76.27 13.11
C ASP A 475 -0.64 76.74 11.91
N HIS A 476 -1.31 76.67 10.74
CA HIS A 476 -1.11 77.25 9.40
C HIS A 476 -0.29 76.43 8.36
N ALA A 477 -0.78 76.03 7.17
CA ALA A 477 -1.51 76.72 6.05
C ALA A 477 -0.55 77.50 5.13
N SER A 478 -0.54 77.44 3.78
CA SER A 478 -1.36 76.77 2.72
C SER A 478 -0.62 76.79 1.34
N VAL A 479 -1.28 76.36 0.24
CA VAL A 479 -0.98 76.63 -1.21
C VAL A 479 0.04 75.64 -1.85
N GLU A 480 -0.09 75.08 -3.08
CA GLU A 480 -0.87 75.42 -4.31
C GLU A 480 -1.50 74.19 -5.06
N VAL A 481 -2.07 74.39 -6.27
CA VAL A 481 -3.11 73.53 -6.93
C VAL A 481 -2.75 73.10 -8.38
N VAL A 482 -3.47 72.08 -8.90
CA VAL A 482 -3.81 71.73 -10.32
C VAL A 482 -3.32 70.33 -10.80
N ALA A 483 -4.06 69.63 -11.68
CA ALA A 483 -5.09 68.63 -11.29
C ALA A 483 -5.72 67.86 -12.49
N SER A 484 -5.49 66.54 -12.62
CA SER A 484 -6.26 65.62 -13.50
C SER A 484 -6.30 64.20 -12.87
N ARG A 485 -7.47 63.65 -12.45
CA ARG A 485 -8.64 63.10 -13.19
C ARG A 485 -8.28 61.85 -14.03
N GLN A 486 -9.00 60.71 -13.97
CA GLN A 486 -10.37 60.45 -13.47
C GLN A 486 -10.60 58.95 -13.09
N ASP A 487 -11.30 58.70 -11.96
CA ASP A 487 -12.57 57.96 -11.79
C ASP A 487 -12.87 56.59 -12.48
N THR A 488 -13.76 55.69 -11.97
CA THR A 488 -14.32 55.41 -10.63
C THR A 488 -14.89 53.97 -10.53
N GLN A 489 -15.09 53.54 -9.27
CA GLN A 489 -15.85 52.38 -8.76
C GLN A 489 -17.31 52.20 -9.26
N ARG A 490 -17.86 50.96 -9.12
CA ARG A 490 -19.10 50.54 -8.36
C ARG A 490 -19.73 49.25 -8.95
N VAL A 491 -20.68 48.52 -8.34
CA VAL A 491 -20.99 48.04 -6.95
C VAL A 491 -21.99 46.85 -7.10
N HIS A 492 -22.11 45.98 -6.09
CA HIS A 492 -23.04 44.81 -6.04
C HIS A 492 -24.51 45.12 -5.72
N SER A 493 -25.43 44.26 -6.22
CA SER A 493 -26.62 43.64 -5.54
C SER A 493 -27.61 43.10 -6.61
N SER A 494 -28.62 42.25 -6.37
CA SER A 494 -28.87 41.10 -5.46
C SER A 494 -30.18 40.42 -5.90
N ASP A 495 -30.30 39.08 -5.78
CA ASP A 495 -31.50 38.22 -5.71
C ASP A 495 -32.80 38.51 -6.53
N LEU A 496 -33.37 37.47 -7.17
CA LEU A 496 -34.81 37.09 -7.06
C LEU A 496 -35.23 35.83 -7.88
N LEU A 497 -36.08 35.04 -7.22
CA LEU A 497 -37.07 33.99 -7.62
C LEU A 497 -37.20 33.41 -9.06
N ASN A 498 -37.28 32.07 -9.08
CA ASN A 498 -38.26 31.16 -9.75
C ASN A 498 -39.07 31.60 -10.99
N GLY A 499 -39.12 30.73 -12.02
CA GLY A 499 -40.38 30.49 -12.77
C GLY A 499 -40.28 30.13 -14.27
N TRP A 500 -40.51 28.86 -14.61
CA TRP A 500 -41.27 28.31 -15.76
C TRP A 500 -41.32 29.05 -17.13
N GLY A 501 -41.12 28.30 -18.24
CA GLY A 501 -41.95 28.49 -19.45
C GLY A 501 -41.27 28.50 -20.84
N ALA A 502 -41.31 27.33 -21.51
CA ALA A 502 -41.61 27.10 -22.94
C ALA A 502 -40.99 27.92 -24.12
N HIS A 503 -40.52 27.15 -25.14
CA HIS A 503 -40.55 27.39 -26.61
C HIS A 503 -40.20 28.78 -27.20
N SER A 504 -39.29 28.88 -28.16
CA SER A 504 -39.58 28.47 -29.55
C SER A 504 -38.34 28.36 -30.46
N ASP A 505 -38.56 27.82 -31.67
CA ASP A 505 -37.55 27.43 -32.66
C ASP A 505 -36.79 28.56 -33.36
N CYS A 506 -35.62 28.24 -33.92
CA CYS A 506 -35.29 28.68 -35.28
C CYS A 506 -34.34 27.70 -35.99
N LYS A 507 -34.56 27.50 -37.29
CA LYS A 507 -33.90 26.47 -38.13
C LYS A 507 -32.78 27.05 -39.01
N ALA A 508 -31.90 26.12 -39.42
CA ALA A 508 -31.21 26.04 -40.73
C ALA A 508 -30.19 27.12 -41.15
N ALA A 509 -28.98 26.64 -41.43
CA ALA A 509 -28.25 26.94 -42.66
C ALA A 509 -27.54 25.64 -43.10
N GLU A 510 -27.38 25.46 -44.41
CA GLU A 510 -27.04 24.19 -45.06
C GLU A 510 -25.64 24.17 -45.72
N ILE A 511 -25.11 22.95 -45.93
CA ILE A 511 -24.40 22.45 -47.13
C ILE A 511 -23.19 23.25 -47.65
N ASP A 512 -22.01 22.62 -47.71
CA ASP A 512 -21.53 22.15 -49.03
C ASP A 512 -20.58 20.93 -49.01
N GLN A 513 -20.66 20.14 -50.07
CA GLN A 513 -19.76 19.03 -50.45
C GLN A 513 -19.40 19.22 -51.93
N GLU A 514 -18.11 19.15 -52.29
CA GLU A 514 -17.74 18.79 -53.66
C GLU A 514 -16.64 17.71 -53.74
N GLN A 515 -16.87 16.78 -54.66
CA GLN A 515 -15.92 15.77 -55.13
C GLN A 515 -15.31 16.19 -56.47
N LYS A 516 -14.08 15.76 -56.75
CA LYS A 516 -13.49 15.24 -58.01
C LYS A 516 -11.96 15.18 -57.82
N GLY A 517 -11.18 14.23 -58.35
CA GLY A 517 -11.46 13.07 -59.21
C GLY A 517 -10.29 12.83 -60.19
N TRP A 518 -10.21 11.63 -60.80
CA TRP A 518 -9.27 11.16 -61.86
C TRP A 518 -7.93 10.52 -61.43
N ASN A 519 -7.28 9.68 -62.26
CA ASN A 519 -7.67 8.38 -62.89
C ASN A 519 -6.50 7.80 -63.74
N HIS A 520 -6.41 6.46 -63.87
CA HIS A 520 -5.93 5.61 -65.00
C HIS A 520 -5.45 4.23 -64.45
N ALA A 521 -6.10 3.10 -64.76
CA ALA A 521 -5.99 2.23 -65.97
C ALA A 521 -4.66 1.42 -66.04
N GLY A 522 -4.55 0.11 -66.31
CA GLY A 522 -5.42 -1.04 -66.70
C GLY A 522 -4.47 -2.21 -67.16
N PRO A 523 -4.88 -3.36 -67.78
CA PRO A 523 -6.22 -3.95 -67.98
C PRO A 523 -6.36 -5.51 -67.78
N GLU A 524 -7.62 -6.00 -67.74
CA GLU A 524 -8.22 -7.26 -68.28
C GLU A 524 -7.65 -8.71 -68.10
N LYS A 525 -8.52 -9.66 -67.70
CA LYS A 525 -9.23 -10.61 -68.62
C LYS A 525 -10.28 -11.58 -68.00
N THR A 526 -11.55 -11.41 -68.42
CA THR A 526 -12.54 -12.39 -68.96
C THR A 526 -12.90 -13.74 -68.28
N SER A 527 -14.09 -13.77 -67.63
CA SER A 527 -15.27 -14.67 -67.83
C SER A 527 -15.17 -16.19 -68.17
N GLN A 528 -15.70 -17.03 -67.25
CA GLN A 528 -16.79 -18.05 -67.37
C GLN A 528 -16.85 -19.11 -68.51
N PRO A 529 -17.71 -20.17 -68.43
CA PRO A 529 -18.25 -20.90 -67.27
C PRO A 529 -18.30 -22.45 -67.43
N LYS A 530 -18.68 -23.18 -66.37
CA LYS A 530 -19.66 -24.28 -66.45
C LYS A 530 -20.31 -24.54 -65.10
#